data_AF-A0A4Y2UMD2-F1
#
_entry.id   AF-A0A4Y2UMD2-F1
#
_cell.length_a   1.000
_cell.length_b   1.000
_cell.length_c   1.000
_cell.angle_alpha   90.00
_cell.angle_beta   90.00
_cell.angle_gamma   90.00
#
_symmetry.space_group_name_H-M   'P 1'
#
loop_
_entity.id
_entity.type
_entity.pdbx_description
1 polymer ?
#
loop_
_entity_poly.entity_id
_entity_poly.type
_entity_poly.pdbx_seq_one_letter_code
_entity_poly.pdbx_strand_id
1 'polypeptide(L)'
;MSRFYSTGRPRVTTPNEDRYLAVTAKRNRRSTASDLSRQLSSATGTTVSRQTVYRRLGHIGLYTRRPVRCVPLTATHCRLRLAWSREHALWTLQQWSCVMFSDEYRFSLQSDSRRTFIWRAPGTRYHQENTNERHRYGGAGWLVWG
;
A
#
# COMPACT_ATOMS: atom_id res chain seq x y z
N MET A 1 -7.06 34.09 37.94
CA MET A 1 -7.42 32.65 38.09
C MET A 1 -6.46 31.81 37.27
N SER A 2 -5.55 31.09 37.92
CA SER A 2 -4.58 30.21 37.27
C SER A 2 -5.26 28.92 36.80
N ARG A 3 -5.24 28.63 35.49
CA ARG A 3 -5.65 27.32 34.97
C ARG A 3 -4.50 26.34 35.20
N PHE A 4 -4.62 25.49 36.21
CA PHE A 4 -3.75 24.33 36.35
C PHE A 4 -4.04 23.36 35.19
N TYR A 5 -3.11 23.23 34.26
CA TYR A 5 -3.14 22.16 33.27
C TYR A 5 -2.85 20.84 33.99
N SER A 6 -3.88 20.07 34.32
CA SER A 6 -3.69 18.70 34.82
C SER A 6 -3.01 17.87 33.72
N THR A 7 -1.83 17.32 34.01
CA THR A 7 -1.16 16.39 33.10
C THR A 7 -2.01 15.13 32.97
N GLY A 8 -2.37 14.77 31.73
CA GLY A 8 -3.16 13.58 31.46
C GLY A 8 -2.44 12.29 31.88
N ARG A 9 -3.18 11.18 31.91
CA ARG A 9 -2.62 9.85 32.25
C ARG A 9 -1.33 9.58 31.44
N PRO A 10 -0.22 9.21 32.10
CA PRO A 10 1.02 8.85 31.43
C PRO A 10 0.80 7.76 30.37
N ARG A 11 1.59 7.84 29.31
CA ARG A 11 1.55 6.87 28.22
C ARG A 11 2.14 5.55 28.71
N VAL A 12 1.51 4.43 28.32
CA VAL A 12 2.08 3.09 28.52
C VAL A 12 3.35 2.90 27.70
N THR A 13 3.45 3.56 26.55
CA THR A 13 4.62 3.47 25.67
C THR A 13 5.56 4.65 25.83
N THR A 14 6.85 4.38 25.68
CA THR A 14 7.94 5.36 25.62
C THR A 14 8.18 5.84 24.19
N PRO A 15 8.86 6.99 23.98
CA PRO A 15 9.22 7.45 22.64
C PRO A 15 10.08 6.45 21.86
N ASN A 16 10.93 5.67 22.54
CA ASN A 16 11.77 4.66 21.91
C ASN A 16 10.95 3.48 21.38
N GLU A 17 9.93 3.05 22.13
CA GLU A 17 8.99 2.01 21.71
C GLU A 17 8.11 2.49 20.55
N ASP A 18 7.65 3.75 20.58
CA ASP A 18 6.91 4.36 19.47
C ASP A 18 7.77 4.38 18.19
N ARG A 19 9.08 4.68 18.32
CA ARG A 19 10.05 4.62 17.22
C ARG A 19 10.26 3.19 16.73
N TYR A 20 10.38 2.22 17.64
CA TYR A 20 10.47 0.80 17.29
C TYR A 20 9.24 0.34 16.48
N LEU A 21 8.03 0.66 16.94
CA LEU A 21 6.79 0.35 16.22
C LEU A 21 6.80 0.94 14.80
N ALA A 22 7.23 2.19 14.64
CA ALA A 22 7.28 2.84 13.33
C ALA A 22 8.29 2.18 12.38
N VAL A 23 9.49 1.85 12.87
CA VAL A 23 10.52 1.18 12.07
C VAL A 23 10.05 -0.22 11.67
N THR A 24 9.50 -0.98 12.61
CA THR A 24 9.02 -2.34 12.37
C THR A 24 7.83 -2.36 11.40
N ALA A 25 6.89 -1.43 11.55
CA ALA A 25 5.76 -1.28 10.62
C ALA A 25 6.21 -0.85 9.21
N LYS A 26 7.23 0.01 9.09
CA LYS A 26 7.80 0.38 7.77
C LYS A 26 8.58 -0.76 7.12
N ARG A 27 9.31 -1.56 7.92
CA ARG A 27 10.06 -2.73 7.43
C ARG A 27 9.14 -3.85 6.97
N ASN A 28 8.08 -4.13 7.74
CA ASN A 28 7.05 -5.10 7.38
C ASN A 28 5.66 -4.44 7.33
N ARG A 29 5.39 -3.76 6.22
CA ARG A 29 4.15 -2.98 6.02
C ARG A 29 2.88 -3.82 6.11
N ARG A 30 2.97 -5.14 5.94
CA ARG A 30 1.82 -6.06 5.96
C ARG A 30 1.53 -6.65 7.34
N SER A 31 2.39 -6.40 8.34
CA SER A 31 2.16 -6.86 9.71
C SER A 31 0.85 -6.32 10.27
N THR A 32 0.09 -7.18 10.95
CA THR A 32 -1.11 -6.72 11.65
C THR A 32 -0.72 -5.93 12.89
N ALA A 33 -1.63 -5.10 13.39
CA ALA A 33 -1.41 -4.39 14.66
C ALA A 33 -1.19 -5.37 15.84
N SER A 34 -1.76 -6.57 15.78
CA SER A 34 -1.54 -7.63 16.77
C SER A 34 -0.11 -8.21 16.68
N ASP A 35 0.41 -8.40 15.47
CA ASP A 35 1.79 -8.87 15.27
C ASP A 35 2.79 -7.84 15.78
N LEU A 36 2.57 -6.57 15.46
CA LEU A 36 3.41 -5.45 15.95
C LEU A 36 3.37 -5.36 17.47
N SER A 37 2.20 -5.56 18.08
CA SER A 37 2.06 -5.60 19.54
C SER A 37 2.87 -6.75 20.15
N ARG A 38 2.82 -7.94 19.54
CA ARG A 38 3.58 -9.11 20.01
C ARG A 38 5.08 -8.87 19.88
N GLN A 39 5.52 -8.35 18.75
CA GLN A 39 6.93 -8.01 18.51
C GLN A 39 7.45 -6.98 19.51
N LEU A 40 6.67 -5.94 19.81
CA LEU A 40 7.03 -4.97 20.84
C LEU A 40 7.16 -5.63 22.23
N SER A 41 6.18 -6.47 22.60
CA SER A 41 6.21 -7.17 23.87
C SER A 41 7.42 -8.09 23.99
N SER A 42 7.80 -8.79 22.92
CA SER A 42 9.00 -9.63 22.90
C SER A 42 10.31 -8.83 22.96
N ALA A 43 10.33 -7.61 22.40
CA ALA A 43 11.55 -6.79 22.35
C ALA A 43 11.77 -5.94 23.60
N THR A 44 10.71 -5.48 24.25
CA THR A 44 10.80 -4.49 25.35
C THR A 44 10.08 -4.94 26.62
N GLY A 45 9.32 -6.05 26.58
CA GLY A 45 8.50 -6.51 27.71
C GLY A 45 7.17 -5.76 27.85
N THR A 46 7.00 -4.63 27.17
CA THR A 46 5.77 -3.82 27.24
C THR A 46 4.63 -4.42 26.43
N THR A 47 3.60 -4.89 27.12
CA THR A 47 2.36 -5.36 26.48
C THR A 47 1.43 -4.18 26.19
N VAL A 48 1.04 -4.03 24.93
CA VAL A 48 0.11 -2.99 24.48
C VAL A 48 -1.11 -3.61 23.80
N SER A 49 -2.20 -2.85 23.71
CA SER A 49 -3.37 -3.30 22.93
C SER A 49 -3.21 -2.94 21.46
N ARG A 50 -3.97 -3.64 20.60
CA ARG A 50 -4.08 -3.32 19.17
C ARG A 50 -4.46 -1.86 18.93
N GLN A 51 -5.38 -1.31 19.71
CA GLN A 51 -5.82 0.09 19.63
C GLN A 51 -4.70 1.06 19.98
N THR A 52 -3.85 0.74 20.95
CA THR A 52 -2.67 1.54 21.27
C THR A 52 -1.72 1.60 20.07
N VAL A 53 -1.44 0.47 19.42
CA VAL A 53 -0.61 0.44 18.20
C VAL A 53 -1.17 1.33 17.10
N TYR A 54 -2.48 1.26 16.83
CA TYR A 54 -3.13 2.16 15.86
C TYR A 54 -2.92 3.64 16.19
N ARG A 55 -3.14 4.02 17.46
CA ARG A 55 -2.97 5.41 17.90
C ARG A 55 -1.52 5.85 17.72
N ARG A 56 -0.55 5.03 18.14
CA ARG A 56 0.89 5.35 18.00
C ARG A 56 1.34 5.51 16.56
N LEU A 57 0.96 4.58 15.70
CA LEU A 57 1.27 4.67 14.28
C LEU A 57 0.57 5.87 13.63
N GLY A 58 -0.68 6.16 14.02
CA GLY A 58 -1.41 7.34 13.57
C GLY A 58 -0.73 8.66 13.94
N HIS A 59 -0.19 8.78 15.17
CA HIS A 59 0.59 9.94 15.59
C HIS A 59 1.86 10.16 14.75
N ILE A 60 2.40 9.10 14.16
CA ILE A 60 3.59 9.12 13.30
C ILE A 60 3.19 9.22 11.81
N GLY A 61 1.89 9.33 11.52
CA GLY A 61 1.35 9.47 10.16
C GLY A 61 1.27 8.16 9.38
N LEU A 62 1.31 7.00 10.04
CA LEU A 62 1.14 5.69 9.41
C LEU A 62 -0.28 5.17 9.62
N TYR A 63 -0.94 4.84 8.52
CA TYR A 63 -2.32 4.38 8.51
C TYR A 63 -2.47 3.07 7.75
N THR A 64 -3.40 2.23 8.18
CA THR A 64 -3.81 1.07 7.40
C THR A 64 -4.58 1.51 6.16
N ARG A 65 -4.10 1.09 4.99
CA ARG A 65 -4.73 1.38 3.71
C ARG A 65 -4.61 0.18 2.78
N ARG A 66 -5.50 0.08 1.80
CA ARG A 66 -5.34 -0.90 0.73
C ARG A 66 -4.18 -0.46 -0.19
N PRO A 67 -3.23 -1.36 -0.49
CA PRO A 67 -2.21 -1.12 -1.50
C PRO A 67 -2.86 -0.99 -2.88
N VAL A 68 -2.24 -0.22 -3.78
CA VAL A 68 -2.63 -0.22 -5.19
C VAL A 68 -2.14 -1.50 -5.84
N ARG A 69 -2.95 -2.06 -6.74
CA ARG A 69 -2.55 -3.21 -7.54
C ARG A 69 -2.20 -2.75 -8.94
N CYS A 70 -0.98 -3.05 -9.37
CA CYS A 70 -0.50 -2.67 -10.68
C CYS A 70 0.37 -3.78 -11.28
N VAL A 71 0.46 -3.79 -12.61
CA VAL A 71 1.46 -4.58 -13.30
C VAL A 71 2.82 -3.93 -13.04
N PRO A 72 3.85 -4.67 -12.60
CA PRO A 72 5.17 -4.09 -12.40
C PRO A 72 5.70 -3.55 -13.73
N LEU A 73 6.05 -2.26 -13.74
CA LEU A 73 6.67 -1.61 -14.89
C LEU A 73 8.17 -1.49 -14.62
N THR A 74 8.99 -1.97 -15.54
CA THR A 74 10.42 -1.70 -15.52
C THR A 74 10.68 -0.24 -15.89
N ALA A 75 11.85 0.28 -15.56
CA ALA A 75 12.24 1.64 -15.98
C ALA A 75 12.18 1.80 -17.52
N THR A 76 12.48 0.75 -18.27
CA THR A 76 12.35 0.72 -19.73
C THR A 76 10.88 0.80 -20.16
N HIS A 77 9.97 0.03 -19.54
CA HIS A 77 8.54 0.16 -19.83
C HIS A 77 8.01 1.57 -19.56
N CYS A 78 8.43 2.20 -18.45
CA CYS A 78 8.03 3.57 -18.14
C CYS A 78 8.49 4.56 -19.21
N ARG A 79 9.75 4.47 -19.67
CA ARG A 79 10.29 5.34 -20.72
C ARG A 79 9.56 5.15 -22.05
N LEU A 80 9.39 3.90 -22.50
CA LEU A 80 8.73 3.60 -23.77
C LEU A 80 7.27 4.03 -23.77
N ARG A 81 6.54 3.78 -22.68
CA ARG A 81 5.14 4.22 -22.54
C ARG A 81 5.02 5.73 -22.57
N LEU A 82 5.91 6.45 -21.87
CA LEU A 82 5.90 7.91 -21.88
C LEU A 82 6.22 8.48 -23.26
N ALA A 83 7.20 7.90 -23.96
CA ALA A 83 7.55 8.30 -25.32
C ALA A 83 6.36 8.09 -26.26
N TRP A 84 5.75 6.90 -26.24
CA TRP A 84 4.57 6.59 -27.03
C TRP A 84 3.41 7.56 -26.74
N SER A 85 3.10 7.82 -25.47
CA SER A 85 2.04 8.77 -25.10
C SER A 85 2.32 10.19 -25.59
N ARG A 86 3.59 10.64 -25.60
CA ARG A 86 3.96 11.97 -26.11
C ARG A 86 3.84 12.06 -27.63
N GLU A 87 4.31 11.03 -28.33
CA GLU A 87 4.23 10.94 -29.80
C GLU A 87 2.78 10.96 -30.29
N HIS A 88 1.87 10.33 -29.54
CA HIS A 88 0.46 10.20 -29.91
C HIS A 88 -0.44 11.23 -29.21
N ALA A 89 0.11 12.17 -28.43
CA ALA A 89 -0.66 13.12 -27.63
C ALA A 89 -1.51 14.09 -28.47
N LEU A 90 -1.04 14.42 -29.68
CA LEU A 90 -1.69 15.36 -30.60
C LEU A 90 -2.40 14.66 -31.76
N TRP A 91 -2.60 13.34 -31.67
CA TRP A 91 -3.30 12.61 -32.70
C TRP A 91 -4.77 13.04 -32.81
N THR A 92 -5.22 13.20 -34.05
CA THR A 92 -6.60 13.53 -34.40
C THR A 92 -7.50 12.30 -34.32
N LEU A 93 -8.82 12.51 -34.23
CA LEU A 93 -9.81 11.42 -34.24
C LEU A 93 -9.71 10.54 -35.49
N GLN A 94 -9.38 11.12 -36.64
CA GLN A 94 -9.19 10.37 -37.88
C GLN A 94 -7.97 9.43 -37.78
N GLN A 95 -6.86 9.90 -37.20
CA GLN A 95 -5.69 9.04 -36.97
C GLN A 95 -6.01 7.89 -36.01
N TRP A 96 -6.76 8.16 -34.93
CA TRP A 96 -7.22 7.10 -34.03
C TRP A 96 -8.16 6.10 -34.70
N SER A 97 -9.02 6.54 -35.64
CA SER A 97 -9.96 5.66 -36.35
C SER A 97 -9.28 4.62 -37.25
N CYS A 98 -8.02 4.84 -37.62
CA CYS A 98 -7.23 3.89 -38.40
C CYS A 98 -6.52 2.83 -37.54
N VAL A 99 -6.62 2.90 -36.21
CA VAL A 99 -5.98 1.94 -35.30
C VAL A 99 -6.94 0.80 -34.98
N MET A 100 -6.58 -0.41 -35.41
CA MET A 100 -7.24 -1.63 -34.96
C MET A 100 -6.57 -2.12 -33.67
N PHE A 101 -7.31 -2.08 -32.57
CA PHE A 101 -6.86 -2.67 -31.31
C PHE A 101 -7.27 -4.15 -31.26
N SER A 102 -6.37 -4.98 -30.73
CA SER A 102 -6.66 -6.36 -30.38
C SER A 102 -6.10 -6.63 -28.98
N ASP A 103 -6.81 -7.37 -28.14
CA ASP A 103 -6.32 -7.80 -26.84
C ASP A 103 -6.81 -9.22 -26.52
N GLU A 104 -6.11 -9.86 -25.59
CA GLU A 104 -6.52 -11.15 -25.03
C GLU A 104 -6.99 -10.94 -23.60
N TYR A 105 -8.28 -11.20 -23.36
CA TYR A 105 -8.87 -11.08 -22.03
C TYR A 105 -9.06 -12.44 -21.36
N ARG A 106 -8.70 -12.54 -20.07
CA ARG A 106 -8.89 -13.74 -19.25
C ARG A 106 -10.02 -13.58 -18.24
N PHE A 107 -11.00 -14.48 -18.28
CA PHE A 107 -12.00 -14.66 -17.21
C PHE A 107 -11.49 -15.65 -16.17
N SER A 108 -11.07 -15.15 -14.99
CA SER A 108 -10.60 -15.99 -13.88
C SER A 108 -11.74 -16.45 -12.98
N LEU A 109 -11.79 -17.74 -12.65
CA LEU A 109 -12.77 -18.30 -11.70
C LEU A 109 -12.42 -17.99 -10.24
N GLN A 110 -11.15 -17.67 -9.97
CA GLN A 110 -10.68 -17.33 -8.63
C GLN A 110 -10.80 -15.83 -8.39
N SER A 111 -11.44 -15.43 -7.28
CA SER A 111 -11.50 -14.03 -6.91
C SER A 111 -10.11 -13.56 -6.46
N ASP A 112 -9.61 -12.51 -7.10
CA ASP A 112 -8.34 -11.88 -6.75
C ASP A 112 -8.51 -10.87 -5.59
N SER A 113 -9.60 -10.99 -4.83
CA SER A 113 -10.06 -10.06 -3.79
C SER A 113 -9.36 -10.29 -2.44
N ARG A 114 -8.03 -10.41 -2.43
CA ARG A 114 -7.31 -10.49 -1.16
C ARG A 114 -7.47 -9.16 -0.41
N ARG A 115 -8.20 -9.17 0.71
CA ARG A 115 -8.34 -8.04 1.66
C ARG A 115 -7.00 -7.78 2.36
N THR A 116 -6.04 -7.28 1.61
CA THR A 116 -4.71 -6.92 2.13
C THR A 116 -4.69 -5.45 2.52
N PHE A 117 -4.09 -5.17 3.66
CA PHE A 117 -3.84 -3.82 4.16
C PHE A 117 -2.36 -3.66 4.43
N ILE A 118 -1.87 -2.45 4.20
CA ILE A 118 -0.50 -2.06 4.52
C ILE A 118 -0.50 -0.82 5.38
N TRP A 119 0.50 -0.68 6.24
CA TRP A 119 0.84 0.58 6.89
C TRP A 119 1.53 1.50 5.89
N ARG A 120 0.89 2.62 5.56
CA ARG A 120 1.47 3.63 4.67
C ARG A 120 1.18 5.04 5.12
N ALA A 121 2.08 5.94 4.77
CA ALA A 121 1.87 7.37 4.90
C ALA A 121 0.88 7.89 3.84
N PRO A 122 0.22 9.03 4.10
CA PRO A 122 -0.47 9.80 3.06
C PRO A 122 0.50 10.17 1.92
N GLY A 123 -0.01 10.36 0.71
CA GLY A 123 0.80 10.74 -0.47
C GLY A 123 1.62 9.62 -1.10
N THR A 124 1.99 8.57 -0.36
CA THR A 124 2.91 7.55 -0.89
C THR A 124 2.24 6.38 -1.62
N ARG A 125 1.03 6.60 -2.17
CA ARG A 125 0.18 5.53 -2.74
C ARG A 125 0.85 4.70 -3.84
N TYR A 126 1.62 5.35 -4.71
CA TYR A 126 2.22 4.74 -5.90
C TYR A 126 3.72 4.41 -5.74
N HIS A 127 4.27 4.57 -4.53
CA HIS A 127 5.62 4.09 -4.28
C HIS A 127 5.65 2.57 -4.43
N GLN A 128 6.68 2.04 -5.08
CA GLN A 128 6.82 0.62 -5.39
C GLN A 128 6.60 -0.28 -4.17
N GLU A 129 7.15 0.11 -3.02
CA GLU A 129 6.99 -0.56 -1.72
C GLU A 129 5.54 -0.63 -1.18
N ASN A 130 4.64 0.22 -1.67
CA ASN A 130 3.22 0.28 -1.29
C ASN A 130 2.30 -0.32 -2.36
N THR A 131 2.88 -0.86 -3.43
CA THR A 131 2.15 -1.50 -4.52
C THR A 131 2.17 -3.02 -4.36
N ASN A 132 1.09 -3.66 -4.77
CA ASN A 132 1.03 -5.11 -4.91
C ASN A 132 1.05 -5.44 -6.40
N GLU A 133 1.95 -6.34 -6.78
CA GLU A 133 1.99 -6.83 -8.15
C GLU A 133 0.72 -7.63 -8.46
N ARG A 134 0.11 -7.29 -9.60
CA ARG A 134 -0.95 -8.10 -10.19
C ARG A 134 -0.30 -9.16 -11.06
N HIS A 135 -0.21 -10.39 -10.57
CA HIS A 135 0.13 -11.54 -11.41
C HIS A 135 -0.98 -11.75 -12.45
N ARG A 136 -0.61 -11.82 -13.72
CA ARG A 136 -1.56 -11.88 -14.84
C ARG A 136 -2.13 -13.30 -15.08
N TYR A 137 -1.49 -14.34 -14.53
CA TYR A 137 -1.80 -15.75 -14.85
C TYR A 137 -1.80 -16.67 -13.62
N GLY A 138 -2.80 -16.55 -12.74
CA GLY A 138 -3.01 -17.49 -11.64
C GLY A 138 -4.39 -18.16 -11.73
N GLY A 139 -4.43 -19.49 -11.56
CA GLY A 139 -5.69 -20.25 -11.43
C GLY A 139 -6.39 -20.61 -12.73
N ALA A 140 -7.51 -21.35 -12.61
CA ALA A 140 -8.36 -21.76 -13.73
C ALA A 140 -9.19 -20.58 -14.29
N GLY A 141 -9.42 -20.60 -15.60
CA GLY A 141 -10.11 -19.52 -16.32
C GLY A 141 -10.03 -19.66 -17.84
N TRP A 142 -10.86 -18.90 -18.54
CA TRP A 142 -11.02 -18.92 -19.99
C TRP A 142 -10.36 -17.69 -20.63
N LEU A 143 -9.84 -17.84 -21.84
CA LEU A 143 -9.25 -16.76 -22.64
C LEU A 143 -10.19 -16.43 -23.79
N VAL A 144 -10.34 -15.14 -24.07
CA VAL A 144 -11.16 -14.61 -25.15
C VAL A 144 -10.31 -13.61 -25.91
N TRP A 145 -10.35 -13.70 -27.24
CA TRP A 145 -9.72 -12.75 -28.15
C TRP A 145 -10.76 -11.80 -28.72
N GLY A 146 -10.38 -10.54 -28.89
CA GLY A 146 -11.20 -9.49 -29.50
C GLY A 146 -10.40 -8.26 -29.88
#